data_AF-A0A368FIH0-F1
#
_entry.id   AF-A0A368FIH0-F1
#
_cell.length_a   1.000
_cell.length_b   1.000
_cell.length_c   1.000
_cell.angle_alpha   90.00
_cell.angle_beta   90.00
_cell.angle_gamma   90.00
#
_symmetry.space_group_name_H-M   'P 1'
#
loop_
_entity.id
_entity.type
_entity.pdbx_description
1 polymer ?
#
loop_
_entity_poly.entity_id
_entity_poly.type
_entity_poly.pdbx_seq_one_letter_code
_entity_poly.pdbx_strand_id
1 'polypeptide(L)'
;MCEQTCSRDAMLICRRAMTEEEQQQEQHLIMEASTIAQSFNFGSEDTCDSFRRSLAKLVRFRNEFCGDLSRCTCGEARWEAPSVRCAVDCERMWREDAFVVDSAHRITAYFAVFLLLRMIAW
;
A
#
# COMPACT_ATOMS: atom_id res chain seq x y z
N MET A 1 -16.94 19.95 -9.09
CA MET A 1 -15.70 19.45 -8.46
C MET A 1 -15.49 18.06 -9.02
N CYS A 2 -14.44 17.85 -9.82
CA CYS A 2 -14.26 16.60 -10.54
C CYS A 2 -13.89 15.48 -9.56
N GLU A 3 -14.84 14.58 -9.29
CA GLU A 3 -14.51 13.22 -8.88
C GLU A 3 -13.52 12.68 -9.90
N GLN A 4 -12.24 12.51 -9.53
CA GLN A 4 -11.35 11.69 -10.31
C GLN A 4 -11.91 10.27 -10.28
N THR A 5 -12.81 9.98 -11.21
CA THR A 5 -13.33 8.66 -11.50
C THR A 5 -12.14 7.75 -11.70
N CYS A 6 -12.10 6.64 -10.98
CA CYS A 6 -11.09 5.59 -11.11
C CYS A 6 -11.11 5.04 -12.54
N SER A 7 -10.48 5.77 -13.46
CA SER A 7 -10.39 5.41 -14.86
C SER A 7 -9.11 4.65 -15.07
N ARG A 8 -9.21 3.60 -15.89
CA ARG A 8 -8.05 2.81 -16.31
C ARG A 8 -6.96 3.69 -16.93
N ASP A 9 -7.35 4.76 -17.62
CA ASP A 9 -6.43 5.71 -18.26
C ASP A 9 -5.66 6.56 -17.24
N ALA A 10 -6.31 7.02 -16.16
CA ALA A 10 -5.63 7.77 -15.09
C ALA A 10 -4.57 6.91 -14.38
N MET A 11 -4.87 5.63 -14.13
CA MET A 11 -3.90 4.68 -13.57
C MET A 11 -2.75 4.40 -14.55
N LEU A 12 -3.02 4.28 -15.84
CA LEU A 12 -1.99 4.12 -16.86
C LEU A 12 -1.06 5.34 -16.95
N ILE A 13 -1.62 6.55 -16.84
CA ILE A 13 -0.85 7.79 -16.81
C ILE A 13 0.06 7.81 -15.57
N CYS A 14 -0.44 7.44 -14.39
CA CYS A 14 0.43 7.36 -13.22
C CYS A 14 1.59 6.37 -13.43
N ARG A 15 1.32 5.16 -13.92
CA ARG A 15 2.38 4.16 -14.13
C ARG A 15 3.45 4.64 -15.11
N ARG A 16 3.10 5.48 -16.08
CA ARG A 16 4.07 6.11 -16.99
C ARG A 16 4.97 7.14 -16.31
N ALA A 17 4.58 7.67 -15.15
CA ALA A 17 5.41 8.57 -14.36
C ALA A 17 6.47 7.82 -13.52
N MET A 18 6.29 6.51 -13.31
CA MET A 18 7.27 5.65 -12.65
C MET A 18 8.43 5.29 -13.58
N THR A 19 9.61 5.17 -13.01
CA THR A 19 10.80 4.58 -13.65
C THR A 19 10.62 3.09 -13.90
N GLU A 20 11.47 2.48 -14.71
CA GLU A 20 11.41 1.03 -14.97
C GLU A 20 11.60 0.20 -13.70
N GLU A 21 12.46 0.63 -12.78
CA GLU A 21 12.69 -0.04 -11.50
C GLU A 21 11.44 0.01 -10.60
N GLU A 22 10.80 1.19 -10.52
CA GLU A 22 9.56 1.39 -9.77
C GLU A 22 8.41 0.57 -10.37
N GLN A 23 8.31 0.50 -11.70
CA GLN A 23 7.32 -0.35 -12.38
C GLN A 23 7.55 -1.84 -12.08
N GLN A 24 8.80 -2.30 -12.04
CA GLN A 24 9.12 -3.67 -11.65
C GLN A 24 8.74 -3.95 -10.20
N GLN A 25 8.98 -2.99 -9.30
CA GLN A 25 8.59 -3.09 -7.90
C GLN A 25 7.07 -3.12 -7.74
N GLU A 26 6.33 -2.27 -8.46
CA GLU A 26 4.86 -2.30 -8.50
C GLU A 26 4.37 -3.69 -8.93
N GLN A 27 4.97 -4.22 -10.01
CA GLN A 27 4.61 -5.52 -10.55
C GLN A 27 4.89 -6.65 -9.54
N HIS A 28 6.00 -6.58 -8.79
CA HIS A 28 6.29 -7.53 -7.73
C HIS A 28 5.23 -7.50 -6.62
N LEU A 29 4.84 -6.31 -6.15
CA LEU A 29 3.78 -6.15 -5.14
C LEU A 29 2.43 -6.67 -5.63
N ILE A 30 2.11 -6.41 -6.91
CA ILE A 30 0.91 -6.97 -7.56
C ILE A 30 0.96 -8.50 -7.57
N MET A 31 2.10 -9.11 -7.89
CA MET A 31 2.23 -10.58 -7.88
C MET A 31 2.11 -11.17 -6.48
N GLU A 32 2.72 -10.54 -5.47
CA GLU A 32 2.61 -10.97 -4.06
C GLU A 32 1.14 -11.00 -3.62
N ALA A 33 0.43 -9.89 -3.77
CA ALA A 33 -0.98 -9.80 -3.38
C ALA A 33 -1.88 -10.72 -4.22
N SER A 34 -1.60 -10.88 -5.53
CA SER A 34 -2.38 -11.77 -6.41
C SER A 34 -2.20 -13.24 -6.04
N THR A 35 -1.00 -13.64 -5.64
CA THR A 35 -0.72 -15.03 -5.22
C THR A 35 -1.50 -15.39 -3.96
N ILE A 36 -1.55 -14.46 -3.00
CA ILE A 36 -2.38 -14.62 -1.80
C ILE A 36 -3.86 -14.58 -2.18
N ALA A 37 -4.28 -13.68 -3.06
CA ALA A 37 -5.65 -13.59 -3.59
C ALA A 37 -6.14 -14.89 -4.27
N GLN A 38 -5.23 -15.68 -4.81
CA GLN A 38 -5.55 -16.97 -5.46
C GLN A 38 -5.51 -18.15 -4.49
N SER A 39 -4.76 -18.06 -3.38
CA SER A 39 -4.74 -19.11 -2.35
C SER A 39 -6.00 -19.16 -1.49
N PHE A 40 -6.93 -18.21 -1.67
CA PHE A 40 -8.21 -18.13 -0.96
C PHE A 40 -9.18 -19.29 -1.16
N ASN A 41 -8.86 -20.31 -1.97
CA ASN A 41 -9.60 -21.56 -1.98
C ASN A 41 -9.68 -22.23 -0.58
N PHE A 42 -8.86 -21.78 0.38
CA PHE A 42 -8.84 -22.29 1.77
C PHE A 42 -9.48 -21.37 2.82
N GLY A 43 -9.92 -20.15 2.47
CA GLY A 43 -10.82 -19.34 3.29
C GLY A 43 -10.39 -18.95 4.71
N SER A 44 -9.12 -19.08 5.09
CA SER A 44 -8.67 -18.76 6.47
C SER A 44 -8.56 -17.25 6.72
N GLU A 45 -8.82 -16.84 7.96
CA GLU A 45 -8.66 -15.45 8.42
C GLU A 45 -7.21 -14.96 8.23
N ASP A 46 -6.23 -15.83 8.45
CA ASP A 46 -4.80 -15.56 8.21
C ASP A 46 -4.50 -15.19 6.74
N THR A 47 -5.22 -15.79 5.79
CA THR A 47 -5.07 -15.47 4.36
C THR A 47 -5.64 -14.08 4.08
N CYS A 48 -6.77 -13.72 4.70
CA CYS A 48 -7.34 -12.38 4.61
C CYS A 48 -6.42 -11.31 5.21
N ASP A 49 -5.79 -11.59 6.36
CA ASP A 49 -4.84 -10.67 6.96
C ASP A 49 -3.59 -10.48 6.10
N SER A 50 -3.06 -11.57 5.56
CA SER A 50 -1.92 -11.52 4.63
C SER A 50 -2.27 -10.73 3.38
N PHE A 51 -3.45 -10.94 2.81
CA PHE A 51 -3.93 -10.19 1.66
C PHE A 51 -4.10 -8.71 1.96
N ARG A 52 -4.74 -8.35 3.08
CA ARG A 52 -4.90 -6.94 3.51
C ARG A 52 -3.55 -6.24 3.63
N ARG A 53 -2.55 -6.90 4.22
CA ARG A 53 -1.19 -6.35 4.35
C ARG A 53 -0.52 -6.16 3.00
N SER A 54 -0.55 -7.15 2.11
CA SER A 54 0.07 -7.03 0.79
C SER A 54 -0.65 -6.03 -0.11
N LEU A 55 -1.97 -5.94 -0.03
CA LEU A 55 -2.76 -4.92 -0.73
C LEU A 55 -2.46 -3.51 -0.20
N ALA A 56 -2.33 -3.33 1.12
CA ALA A 56 -1.92 -2.06 1.71
C ALA A 56 -0.54 -1.62 1.23
N LYS A 57 0.44 -2.52 1.15
CA LYS A 57 1.76 -2.21 0.56
C LYS A 57 1.63 -1.66 -0.87
N LEU A 58 0.78 -2.27 -1.69
CA LEU A 58 0.54 -1.82 -3.06
C LEU A 58 -0.14 -0.45 -3.11
N VAL A 59 -1.15 -0.22 -2.26
CA VAL A 59 -1.84 1.06 -2.14
C VAL A 59 -0.85 2.15 -1.73
N ARG A 60 0.01 1.90 -0.72
CA ARG A 60 1.07 2.82 -0.27
C ARG A 60 2.03 3.18 -1.39
N PHE A 61 2.59 2.15 -2.02
CA PHE A 61 3.54 2.33 -3.12
C PHE A 61 2.92 3.22 -4.20
N ARG A 62 1.70 2.92 -4.62
CA ARG A 62 0.99 3.77 -5.58
C ARG A 62 0.64 5.14 -5.05
N ASN A 63 0.41 5.31 -3.76
CA ASN A 63 0.13 6.63 -3.19
C ASN A 63 1.34 7.56 -3.30
N GLU A 64 2.55 7.02 -3.14
CA GLU A 64 3.80 7.78 -3.30
C GLU A 64 3.97 8.37 -4.71
N PHE A 65 3.51 7.65 -5.75
CA PHE A 65 3.67 8.09 -7.15
C PHE A 65 2.39 8.68 -7.78
N CYS A 66 1.23 8.16 -7.40
CA CYS A 66 -0.07 8.48 -7.99
C CYS A 66 -0.96 9.37 -7.11
N GLY A 67 -0.57 9.61 -5.85
CA GLY A 67 -1.37 10.35 -4.88
C GLY A 67 -2.77 9.76 -4.72
N ASP A 68 -3.79 10.61 -4.82
CA ASP A 68 -5.20 10.25 -4.65
C ASP A 68 -5.68 9.14 -5.59
N LEU A 69 -5.04 8.93 -6.75
CA LEU A 69 -5.41 7.84 -7.66
C LEU A 69 -5.14 6.45 -7.05
N SER A 70 -4.28 6.35 -6.04
CA SER A 70 -4.01 5.08 -5.34
C SER A 70 -5.24 4.49 -4.66
N ARG A 71 -6.26 5.31 -4.31
CA ARG A 71 -7.56 4.87 -3.81
C ARG A 71 -8.28 3.92 -4.76
N CYS A 72 -7.99 4.02 -6.06
CA CYS A 72 -8.57 3.21 -7.11
C CYS A 72 -8.00 1.79 -7.15
N THR A 73 -6.91 1.52 -6.41
CA THR A 73 -6.25 0.22 -6.39
C THR A 73 -7.22 -0.88 -6.04
N CYS A 74 -8.02 -0.75 -4.98
CA CYS A 74 -9.00 -1.78 -4.61
C CYS A 74 -10.10 -2.03 -5.65
N GLY A 75 -10.39 -1.05 -6.49
CA GLY A 75 -11.41 -1.13 -7.53
C GLY A 75 -10.94 -1.83 -8.81
N GLU A 76 -9.67 -2.23 -8.91
CA GLU A 76 -9.24 -3.05 -10.03
C GLU A 76 -9.89 -4.43 -9.96
N ALA A 77 -10.37 -4.94 -11.10
CA ALA A 77 -11.10 -6.22 -11.21
C ALA A 77 -10.40 -7.41 -10.55
N ARG A 78 -9.07 -7.39 -10.46
CA ARG A 78 -8.26 -8.45 -9.80
C ARG A 78 -8.42 -8.48 -8.27
N TRP A 79 -8.80 -7.36 -7.65
CA TRP A 79 -8.93 -7.24 -6.20
C TRP A 79 -10.39 -7.24 -5.75
N GLU A 80 -11.34 -6.98 -6.63
CA GLU A 80 -12.76 -6.85 -6.29
C GLU A 80 -13.29 -8.04 -5.46
N ALA A 81 -13.16 -9.27 -5.97
CA ALA A 81 -13.65 -10.46 -5.27
C ALA A 81 -12.90 -10.76 -3.95
N PRO A 82 -11.55 -10.75 -3.90
CA PRO A 82 -10.80 -10.87 -2.65
C PRO A 82 -11.12 -9.78 -1.62
N SER A 83 -11.26 -8.52 -2.04
CA SER A 83 -11.56 -7.38 -1.18
C SER A 83 -12.94 -7.51 -0.54
N VAL A 84 -13.95 -7.95 -1.29
CA VAL A 84 -15.28 -8.24 -0.76
C VAL A 84 -15.23 -9.41 0.22
N ARG A 85 -14.56 -10.51 -0.15
CA ARG A 85 -14.46 -11.71 0.71
C ARG A 85 -13.75 -11.43 2.03
N CYS A 86 -12.72 -10.57 2.00
CA CYS A 86 -11.97 -10.18 3.19
C CYS A 86 -12.45 -8.88 3.82
N ALA A 87 -13.65 -8.39 3.49
CA ALA A 87 -14.22 -7.17 4.08
C ALA A 87 -13.19 -6.02 4.19
N VAL A 88 -12.45 -5.77 3.09
CA VAL A 88 -11.38 -4.78 3.07
C VAL A 88 -11.99 -3.38 3.02
N ASP A 89 -11.67 -2.56 4.03
CA ASP A 89 -12.03 -1.14 4.04
C ASP A 89 -10.96 -0.34 3.29
N CYS A 90 -11.18 -0.17 1.98
CA CYS A 90 -10.21 0.43 1.07
C CYS A 90 -10.04 1.94 1.25
N GLU A 91 -11.10 2.64 1.66
CA GLU A 91 -11.01 4.06 2.01
C GLU A 91 -10.16 4.24 3.26
N ARG A 92 -10.38 3.41 4.28
CA ARG A 92 -9.57 3.42 5.49
C ARG A 92 -8.12 3.03 5.22
N MET A 93 -7.87 2.00 4.42
CA MET A 93 -6.53 1.56 4.04
C MET A 93 -5.73 2.69 3.37
N TRP A 94 -6.34 3.38 2.42
CA TRP A 94 -5.72 4.54 1.76
C TRP A 94 -5.46 5.69 2.74
N ARG A 95 -6.40 5.99 3.64
CA ARG A 95 -6.27 7.10 4.61
C ARG A 95 -5.29 6.84 5.75
N GLU A 96 -5.29 5.64 6.34
CA GLU A 96 -4.42 5.29 7.47
C GLU A 96 -2.95 5.35 7.07
N ASP A 97 -2.66 5.09 5.79
CA ASP A 97 -1.31 5.10 5.24
C ASP A 97 -0.74 6.48 4.95
N ALA A 98 -1.60 7.51 4.85
CA ALA A 98 -1.15 8.90 4.90
C ALA A 98 -0.47 9.25 6.25
N PHE A 99 -0.70 8.47 7.31
CA PHE A 99 -0.18 8.74 8.66
C PHE A 99 0.97 7.82 9.09
N VAL A 100 1.22 6.69 8.43
CA VAL A 100 2.27 5.75 8.85
C VAL A 100 3.68 6.23 8.47
N VAL A 101 3.84 7.08 7.45
CA VAL A 101 5.13 7.68 7.07
C VAL A 101 5.74 8.54 8.20
N ASP A 102 4.92 9.07 9.12
CA ASP A 102 5.37 9.93 10.22
C ASP A 102 5.86 9.13 11.47
N SER A 103 5.40 7.89 11.63
CA SER A 103 5.72 7.09 12.82
C SER A 103 7.05 6.34 12.72
N ALA A 104 7.50 5.99 11.52
CA ALA A 104 8.83 5.38 11.32
C ALA A 104 9.96 6.39 11.56
N HIS A 105 9.76 7.68 11.26
CA HIS A 105 10.71 8.76 11.55
C HIS A 105 10.76 9.13 13.04
N ARG A 106 9.66 8.99 13.78
CA ARG A 106 9.66 9.24 15.22
C ARG A 106 10.52 8.24 16.00
N ILE A 107 10.43 6.95 15.68
CA ILE A 107 11.16 5.90 16.42
C ILE A 107 12.68 6.05 16.21
N THR A 108 13.13 6.29 14.98
CA THR A 108 14.55 6.55 14.68
C THR A 108 15.08 7.82 15.35
N ALA A 109 14.27 8.89 15.44
CA ALA A 109 14.65 10.11 16.15
C ALA A 109 14.87 9.87 17.66
N TYR A 110 14.00 9.08 18.32
CA TYR A 110 14.17 8.75 19.74
C TYR A 110 15.45 7.92 20.00
N PHE A 111 15.76 6.95 19.14
CA PHE A 111 16.99 6.16 19.28
C PHE A 111 18.26 7.01 19.05
N ALA A 112 18.25 7.90 18.05
CA ALA A 112 19.38 8.78 17.77
C ALA A 112 19.65 9.76 18.92
N VAL A 113 18.62 10.37 19.50
CA VAL A 113 18.76 11.29 20.65
C VAL A 113 19.26 10.55 21.89
N PHE A 114 18.78 9.33 22.15
CA PHE A 114 19.23 8.53 23.29
C PHE A 114 20.72 8.13 23.16
N LEU A 115 21.16 7.76 21.96
CA LEU A 115 22.57 7.44 21.69
C LEU A 115 23.48 8.66 21.82
N LEU A 116 23.04 9.83 21.33
CA LEU A 116 23.81 11.07 21.47
C LEU A 116 23.95 11.51 22.93
N LEU A 117 22.89 11.41 23.73
CA LEU A 117 22.95 11.72 25.17
C LEU A 117 23.91 10.79 25.93
N ARG A 118 24.00 9.52 25.54
CA ARG A 118 24.95 8.58 26.18
C ARG A 118 26.41 8.85 25.81
N MET A 119 26.69 9.39 24.64
CA MET A 119 28.08 9.71 24.24
C MET A 119 28.61 11.00 24.87
N ILE A 120 27.73 11.93 25.28
CA ILE A 120 28.13 13.18 25.95
C ILE A 120 28.32 12.98 27.46
N ALA A 121 27.76 11.91 28.03
CA ALA A 121 27.80 11.62 29.46
C ALA A 121 28.99 10.72 29.91
N TRP A 122 30.03 10.57 29.07
CA TRP A 122 31.27 9.86 29.37
C TRP A 122 32.49 10.77 29.18
#